data_AF-A0A3N5BD83-F1
#
_entry.id   AF-A0A3N5BD83-F1
#
_cell.length_a   1.000
_cell.length_b   1.000
_cell.length_c   1.000
_cell.angle_alpha   90.00
_cell.angle_beta   90.00
_cell.angle_gamma   90.00
#
_symmetry.space_group_name_H-M   'P 1'
#
loop_
_entity.id
_entity.type
_entity.pdbx_description
1 polymer ?
#
loop_
_entity_poly.entity_id
_entity_poly.type
_entity_poly.pdbx_seq_one_letter_code
_entity_poly.pdbx_strand_id
1 'polypeptide(L)'
;MYKKFIYYTFIFVGMVGLLYLMNGAFWELRGRGNEMQDNPYLVGFKMSLWGFLFGVLMEWKDLRNILIGNIRVNWLIAPAVLLIIIGFIPIIRWVEWFGVGTPFYTEMLGLPEINVVITILSGTLLVRALNRD
;
A
#
# COMPACT_ATOMS: atom_id res chain seq x y z
N MET A 1 -9.90 14.37 -27.54
CA MET A 1 -8.52 14.49 -27.01
C MET A 1 -8.50 15.00 -25.57
N TYR A 2 -9.11 16.16 -25.30
CA TYR A 2 -9.17 16.81 -23.98
C TYR A 2 -9.68 15.92 -22.82
N LYS A 3 -10.74 15.13 -23.02
CA LYS A 3 -11.29 14.22 -21.98
C LYS A 3 -10.30 13.14 -21.51
N LYS A 4 -9.49 12.60 -22.43
CA LYS A 4 -8.44 11.62 -22.07
C LYS A 4 -7.32 12.30 -21.30
N PHE A 5 -6.95 13.52 -21.69
CA PHE A 5 -5.93 14.30 -20.99
C PHE A 5 -6.31 14.58 -19.54
N ILE A 6 -7.50 15.16 -19.29
CA ILE A 6 -8.01 15.41 -17.93
C ILE A 6 -8.00 14.14 -17.08
N TYR A 7 -8.43 13.03 -17.67
CA TYR A 7 -8.49 11.73 -17.00
C TYR A 7 -7.12 11.27 -16.50
N TYR A 8 -6.10 11.31 -17.35
CA TYR A 8 -4.74 10.94 -16.93
C TYR A 8 -4.13 11.94 -15.94
N THR A 9 -4.42 13.23 -16.10
CA THR A 9 -4.00 14.25 -15.13
C THR A 9 -4.60 14.00 -13.75
N PHE A 10 -5.89 13.64 -13.67
CA PHE A 10 -6.53 13.34 -12.39
C PHE A 10 -5.88 12.16 -11.66
N ILE A 11 -5.62 11.07 -12.38
CA ILE A 11 -4.93 9.89 -11.82
C ILE A 11 -3.54 10.28 -11.34
N PHE A 12 -2.79 11.02 -12.15
CA PHE A 12 -1.44 11.48 -11.80
C PHE A 12 -1.45 12.36 -10.54
N VAL A 13 -2.37 13.33 -10.45
CA VAL A 13 -2.53 14.18 -9.27
C VAL A 13 -2.90 13.34 -8.04
N GLY A 14 -3.77 12.34 -8.18
CA GLY A 14 -4.09 11.40 -7.12
C GLY A 14 -2.87 10.61 -6.63
N MET A 15 -2.06 10.09 -7.55
CA MET A 15 -0.81 9.38 -7.23
C MET A 15 0.19 10.29 -6.51
N VAL A 16 0.39 11.52 -6.99
CA VAL A 16 1.24 12.52 -6.32
C VAL A 16 0.70 12.87 -4.93
N GLY A 17 -0.61 13.00 -4.78
CA GLY A 17 -1.26 13.23 -3.48
C GLY A 17 -1.02 12.10 -2.50
N LEU A 18 -1.10 10.84 -2.94
CA LEU A 18 -0.78 9.67 -2.11
C LEU A 18 0.68 9.66 -1.70
N LEU A 19 1.62 9.98 -2.61
CA LEU A 19 3.04 10.12 -2.26
C LEU A 19 3.29 11.23 -1.24
N TYR A 20 2.59 12.36 -1.36
CA TYR A 20 2.65 13.44 -0.37
C TYR A 20 2.17 12.97 1.01
N LEU A 21 1.06 12.24 1.07
CA LEU A 21 0.54 11.67 2.33
C LEU A 21 1.48 10.62 2.92
N MET A 22 2.11 9.77 2.09
CA MET A 22 3.14 8.82 2.52
C MET A 22 4.35 9.54 3.11
N ASN A 23 4.84 10.59 2.44
CA ASN A 23 5.95 11.39 2.95
C ASN A 23 5.60 12.03 4.29
N GLY A 24 4.39 12.59 4.43
CA GLY A 24 3.90 13.12 5.70
C GLY A 24 3.95 12.08 6.83
N ALA A 25 3.42 10.89 6.58
CA ALA A 25 3.43 9.78 7.56
C ALA A 25 4.86 9.27 7.87
N PHE A 26 5.78 9.32 6.90
CA PHE A 26 7.19 8.98 7.12
C PHE A 26 7.87 9.97 8.08
N TRP A 27 7.69 11.27 7.86
CA TRP A 27 8.22 12.31 8.75
C TRP A 27 7.53 12.28 10.12
N GLU A 28 6.25 11.91 10.16
CA GLU A 28 5.50 11.66 11.39
C GLU A 28 6.12 10.51 12.21
N LEU A 29 6.53 9.39 11.57
CA LEU A 29 7.27 8.33 12.25
C LEU A 29 8.68 8.75 12.70
N ARG A 30 9.40 9.52 11.87
CA ARG A 30 10.81 9.85 12.10
C ARG A 30 11.01 10.99 13.10
N GLY A 31 10.15 12.01 13.06
CA GLY A 31 10.23 13.20 13.92
C GLY A 31 9.81 12.95 15.37
N ARG A 32 9.14 11.82 15.65
CA ARG A 32 8.53 11.51 16.95
C ARG A 32 9.38 10.66 17.89
N GLY A 33 10.67 10.50 17.62
CA GLY A 33 11.60 9.91 18.58
C GLY A 33 11.60 10.59 19.97
N ASN A 34 11.02 11.80 20.10
CA ASN A 34 11.04 12.60 21.33
C ASN A 34 9.67 13.07 21.88
N GLU A 35 8.53 12.91 21.19
CA GLU A 35 7.23 13.44 21.65
C GLU A 35 6.11 12.38 21.60
N MET A 36 5.79 11.81 22.76
CA MET A 36 4.82 10.73 22.98
C MET A 36 3.35 11.18 22.90
N GLN A 37 2.82 11.51 21.73
CA GLN A 37 1.36 11.76 21.61
C GLN A 37 0.61 10.91 20.59
N ASP A 38 1.28 10.24 19.65
CA ASP A 38 0.57 9.46 18.62
C ASP A 38 1.07 8.02 18.52
N ASN A 39 0.12 7.10 18.32
CA ASN A 39 0.35 5.67 18.29
C ASN A 39 1.18 5.25 17.05
N PRO A 40 2.43 4.76 17.20
CA PRO A 40 3.32 4.44 16.07
C PRO A 40 2.76 3.33 15.17
N TYR A 41 1.93 2.43 15.72
CA TYR A 41 1.23 1.41 14.94
C TYR A 41 0.19 2.04 14.00
N LEU A 42 -0.47 3.11 14.43
CA LEU A 42 -1.47 3.81 13.63
C LEU A 42 -0.81 4.58 12.48
N VAL A 43 0.38 5.17 12.70
CA VAL A 43 1.14 5.82 11.63
C VAL A 43 1.67 4.80 10.62
N GLY A 44 2.18 3.66 11.09
CA GLY A 44 2.57 2.55 10.21
C GLY A 44 1.40 2.04 9.36
N PHE A 45 0.23 1.88 9.97
CA PHE A 45 -1.00 1.53 9.24
C PHE A 45 -1.37 2.55 8.16
N LYS A 46 -1.28 3.86 8.46
CA LYS A 46 -1.52 4.92 7.46
C LYS A 46 -0.58 4.79 6.27
N MET A 47 0.72 4.52 6.50
CA MET A 47 1.69 4.33 5.41
C MET A 47 1.33 3.15 4.52
N SER A 48 0.99 1.99 5.11
CA SER A 48 0.54 0.81 4.36
C SER A 48 -0.73 1.10 3.58
N LEU A 49 -1.68 1.85 4.16
CA LEU A 49 -2.91 2.26 3.49
C LEU A 49 -2.64 3.14 2.27
N TRP A 50 -1.75 4.13 2.37
CA TRP A 50 -1.39 4.98 1.23
C TRP A 50 -0.69 4.21 0.11
N GLY A 51 0.25 3.32 0.45
CA GLY A 51 0.90 2.44 -0.53
C GLY A 51 -0.10 1.51 -1.23
N PHE A 52 -1.01 0.92 -0.45
CA PHE A 52 -2.09 0.10 -0.99
C PHE A 52 -3.00 0.86 -1.95
N LEU A 53 -3.48 2.05 -1.55
CA LEU A 53 -4.32 2.90 -2.40
C LEU A 53 -3.57 3.37 -3.65
N PHE A 54 -2.25 3.58 -3.57
CA PHE A 54 -1.42 3.89 -4.73
C PHE A 54 -1.44 2.72 -5.72
N GLY A 55 -1.27 1.49 -5.24
CA GLY A 55 -1.38 0.29 -6.06
C GLY A 55 -2.76 0.14 -6.71
N VAL A 56 -3.83 0.36 -5.94
CA VAL A 56 -5.22 0.35 -6.46
C VAL A 56 -5.42 1.40 -7.56
N LEU A 57 -4.87 2.60 -7.38
CA LEU A 57 -4.99 3.70 -8.34
C LEU A 57 -4.17 3.47 -9.62
N MET A 58 -3.06 2.73 -9.56
CA MET A 58 -2.32 2.34 -10.78
C MET A 58 -3.18 1.51 -11.74
N GLU A 59 -4.05 0.65 -11.19
CA GLU A 59 -4.96 -0.21 -11.95
C GLU A 59 -6.31 0.46 -12.22
N TRP A 60 -6.32 1.79 -12.41
CA TRP A 60 -7.56 2.58 -12.49
C TRP A 60 -8.53 2.14 -13.60
N LYS A 61 -8.04 1.64 -14.73
CA LYS A 61 -8.91 1.13 -15.81
C LYS A 61 -9.77 -0.03 -15.32
N ASP A 62 -9.15 -0.94 -14.58
CA ASP A 62 -9.77 -2.14 -14.05
C ASP A 62 -10.64 -1.81 -12.84
N LEU A 63 -10.15 -0.92 -11.98
CA LEU A 63 -10.92 -0.38 -10.86
C LEU A 63 -12.22 0.28 -11.35
N ARG A 64 -12.17 1.05 -12.44
CA ARG A 64 -13.36 1.65 -13.04
C ARG A 64 -14.38 0.60 -13.48
N ASN A 65 -13.94 -0.53 -14.04
CA ASN A 65 -14.85 -1.61 -14.42
C ASN A 65 -15.51 -2.24 -13.19
N ILE A 66 -14.74 -2.47 -12.13
CA ILE A 66 -15.23 -2.98 -10.83
C ILE A 66 -16.27 -2.03 -10.24
N LEU A 67 -16.01 -0.71 -10.24
CA LEU A 67 -16.92 0.32 -9.71
C LEU A 67 -18.24 0.44 -10.49
N ILE A 68 -18.27 0.05 -11.76
CA ILE A 68 -19.49 0.00 -12.59
C ILE A 68 -20.23 -1.34 -12.41
N GLY A 69 -19.71 -2.24 -11.56
CA GLY A 69 -20.36 -3.51 -11.18
C GLY A 69 -19.85 -4.74 -11.94
N ASN A 70 -18.82 -4.60 -12.79
CA ASN A 70 -18.24 -5.73 -13.51
C ASN A 70 -17.21 -6.47 -12.65
N ILE A 71 -17.67 -7.08 -11.55
CA ILE A 71 -16.80 -7.80 -10.61
C ILE A 71 -16.69 -9.26 -11.01
N ARG A 72 -15.45 -9.77 -11.11
CA ARG A 72 -15.16 -11.19 -11.26
C ARG A 72 -13.96 -11.56 -10.41
N VAL A 73 -14.12 -12.55 -9.54
CA VAL A 73 -13.03 -12.98 -8.66
C VAL A 73 -12.22 -14.07 -9.35
N ASN A 74 -10.90 -13.91 -9.43
CA ASN A 74 -9.97 -14.92 -9.94
C ASN A 74 -8.97 -15.36 -8.84
N TRP A 75 -8.09 -16.31 -9.18
CA TRP A 75 -7.16 -16.92 -8.23
C TRP A 75 -6.16 -15.93 -7.59
N LEU A 76 -5.91 -14.77 -8.22
CA LEU A 76 -5.02 -13.73 -7.67
C LEU A 76 -5.55 -13.14 -6.35
N ILE A 77 -6.82 -13.40 -5.98
CA ILE A 77 -7.35 -12.97 -4.69
C ILE A 77 -6.58 -13.58 -3.52
N ALA A 78 -6.11 -14.82 -3.65
CA ALA A 78 -5.35 -15.49 -2.60
C ALA A 78 -4.00 -14.81 -2.32
N PRO A 79 -3.10 -14.62 -3.31
CA PRO A 79 -1.86 -13.88 -3.09
C PRO A 79 -2.11 -12.40 -2.74
N ALA A 80 -3.17 -11.77 -3.26
CA ALA A 80 -3.53 -10.40 -2.88
C ALA A 80 -3.83 -10.30 -1.37
N VAL A 81 -4.72 -11.15 -0.86
CA VAL A 81 -5.09 -11.18 0.57
C VAL A 81 -3.89 -11.49 1.46
N LEU A 82 -3.04 -12.44 1.05
CA LEU A 82 -1.82 -12.75 1.79
C LEU A 82 -0.89 -11.53 1.91
N LEU A 83 -0.66 -10.80 0.82
CA LEU A 83 0.16 -9.60 0.82
C LEU A 83 -0.49 -8.44 1.57
N ILE A 84 -1.83 -8.33 1.57
CA ILE A 84 -2.54 -7.34 2.42
C ILE A 84 -2.24 -7.65 3.89
N ILE A 85 -2.39 -8.90 4.33
CA ILE A 85 -2.13 -9.28 5.72
C ILE A 85 -0.68 -8.95 6.10
N ILE A 86 0.30 -9.33 5.26
CA ILE A 86 1.72 -9.10 5.54
C ILE A 86 2.06 -7.60 5.51
N GLY A 87 1.57 -6.87 4.50
CA GLY A 87 1.90 -5.46 4.27
C GLY A 87 1.29 -4.50 5.29
N PHE A 88 0.15 -4.86 5.89
CA PHE A 88 -0.51 -4.05 6.91
C PHE A 88 -0.03 -4.31 8.34
N ILE A 89 0.84 -5.32 8.55
CA ILE A 89 1.54 -5.47 9.82
C ILE A 89 2.59 -4.35 9.92
N PRO A 90 2.52 -3.47 10.93
CA PRO A 90 3.50 -2.39 11.09
C PRO A 90 4.91 -2.94 11.22
N ILE A 91 5.88 -2.30 10.55
CA ILE A 91 7.29 -2.72 10.51
C ILE A 91 7.87 -2.99 11.91
N ILE A 92 7.49 -2.17 12.90
CA ILE A 92 7.92 -2.29 14.30
C ILE A 92 7.56 -3.66 14.88
N ARG A 93 6.43 -4.27 14.47
CA ARG A 93 6.03 -5.62 14.91
C ARG A 93 6.94 -6.71 14.39
N TRP A 94 7.39 -6.60 13.13
CA TRP A 94 8.34 -7.57 12.57
C TRP A 94 9.66 -7.56 13.35
N VAL A 95 10.14 -6.38 13.72
CA VAL A 95 11.34 -6.22 14.55
C VAL A 95 11.10 -6.70 15.98
N GLU A 96 9.94 -6.42 16.59
CA GLU A 96 9.59 -6.90 17.94
C GLU A 96 9.49 -8.44 18.02
N TRP A 97 8.89 -9.08 17.01
CA TRP A 97 8.64 -10.53 17.03
C TRP A 97 9.89 -11.36 16.74
N PHE A 98 10.73 -10.90 15.83
CA PHE A 98 11.86 -11.68 15.34
C PHE A 98 13.20 -11.14 15.84
N GLY A 99 13.30 -9.86 16.20
CA GLY A 99 14.56 -9.22 16.55
C GLY A 99 15.45 -8.96 15.33
N VAL A 100 16.67 -8.51 15.59
CA VAL A 100 17.67 -8.15 14.56
C VAL A 100 18.63 -9.33 14.36
N GLY A 101 19.12 -9.56 13.13
CA GLY A 101 20.03 -10.67 12.83
C GLY A 101 19.33 -12.03 12.62
N THR A 102 18.05 -12.00 12.28
CA THR A 102 17.25 -13.18 11.93
C THR A 102 17.42 -13.58 10.46
N PRO A 103 16.88 -14.72 10.01
CA PRO A 103 16.95 -15.11 8.60
C PRO A 103 16.45 -14.02 7.66
N PHE A 104 17.01 -13.97 6.45
CA PHE A 104 16.71 -12.93 5.44
C PHE A 104 15.21 -12.64 5.25
N TYR A 105 14.37 -13.68 5.25
CA TYR A 105 12.94 -13.55 4.98
C TYR A 105 12.15 -12.85 6.11
N THR A 106 12.64 -12.84 7.35
CA THR A 106 12.05 -12.05 8.44
C THR A 106 12.62 -10.64 8.49
N GLU A 107 13.91 -10.49 8.21
CA GLU A 107 14.58 -9.20 8.21
C GLU A 107 14.04 -8.28 7.11
N MET A 108 13.77 -8.82 5.92
CA MET A 108 13.23 -8.06 4.79
C MET A 108 11.87 -7.41 5.12
N LEU A 109 11.05 -8.02 5.97
CA LEU A 109 9.74 -7.49 6.37
C LEU A 109 9.87 -6.31 7.35
N GLY A 110 11.04 -6.18 7.98
CA GLY A 110 11.43 -5.05 8.82
C GLY A 110 11.91 -3.82 8.04
N LEU A 111 12.05 -3.89 6.70
CA LEU A 111 12.52 -2.77 5.88
C LEU A 111 11.36 -1.93 5.33
N PRO A 112 11.34 -0.60 5.57
CA PRO A 112 10.28 0.28 5.08
C PRO A 112 10.06 0.22 3.57
N GLU A 113 11.13 0.14 2.80
CA GLU A 113 11.10 0.10 1.34
C GLU A 113 10.40 -1.17 0.84
N ILE A 114 10.65 -2.29 1.50
CA ILE A 114 10.04 -3.59 1.14
C ILE A 114 8.56 -3.60 1.52
N ASN A 115 8.21 -3.06 2.69
CA ASN A 115 6.81 -2.94 3.09
C ASN A 115 6.01 -2.07 2.10
N VAL A 116 6.58 -0.97 1.61
CA VAL A 116 5.95 -0.13 0.58
C VAL A 116 5.73 -0.91 -0.71
N VAL A 117 6.71 -1.69 -1.17
CA VAL A 117 6.55 -2.53 -2.37
C VAL A 117 5.45 -3.57 -2.17
N ILE A 118 5.43 -4.27 -1.02
CA ILE A 118 4.41 -5.27 -0.68
C ILE A 118 3.00 -4.65 -0.69
N THR A 119 2.85 -3.46 -0.11
CA THR A 119 1.54 -2.79 0.00
C THR A 119 1.06 -2.27 -1.36
N ILE A 120 1.94 -1.72 -2.20
CA ILE A 120 1.59 -1.36 -3.59
C ILE A 120 1.19 -2.61 -4.39
N LEU A 121 1.99 -3.68 -4.30
CA LEU A 121 1.70 -4.94 -4.98
C LEU A 121 0.38 -5.54 -4.53
N SER A 122 0.06 -5.50 -3.24
CA SER A 122 -1.19 -6.05 -2.72
C SER A 122 -2.41 -5.26 -3.23
N GLY A 123 -2.32 -3.94 -3.34
CA GLY A 123 -3.35 -3.10 -3.97
C GLY A 123 -3.56 -3.39 -5.44
N THR A 124 -2.47 -3.48 -6.22
CA THR A 124 -2.54 -3.83 -7.66
C THR A 124 -3.14 -5.22 -7.88
N LEU A 125 -2.68 -6.22 -7.13
CA LEU A 125 -3.16 -7.60 -7.23
C LEU A 125 -4.62 -7.72 -6.81
N LEU A 126 -5.08 -6.95 -5.83
CA LEU A 126 -6.49 -6.94 -5.47
C LEU A 126 -7.36 -6.46 -6.63
N VAL A 127 -6.99 -5.37 -7.30
CA VAL A 127 -7.76 -4.84 -8.44
C VAL A 127 -7.77 -5.87 -9.57
N ARG A 128 -6.62 -6.46 -9.90
CA ARG A 128 -6.53 -7.51 -10.92
C ARG A 128 -7.33 -8.76 -10.54
N ALA A 129 -7.32 -9.14 -9.26
CA ALA A 129 -8.06 -10.29 -8.75
C ALA A 129 -9.57 -10.15 -8.89
N LEU A 130 -10.07 -8.91 -8.93
CA LEU A 130 -11.49 -8.58 -9.03
C LEU A 130 -11.93 -8.25 -10.47
N ASN A 131 -11.01 -8.33 -11.43
CA ASN A 131 -11.26 -8.07 -12.84
C ASN A 131 -10.86 -9.29 -13.72
N ARG A 132 -11.24 -9.26 -15.00
CA ARG A 132 -11.27 -10.43 -15.89
C ARG A 132 -9.93 -10.84 -16.51
N ASP A 133 -8.85 -10.08 -16.32
CA ASP A 133 -7.55 -10.38 -16.92
C ASP A 133 -6.72 -11.36 -16.07
#